data_AF-A0A8J4TZE4-F1
#
_entry.id   AF-A0A8J4TZE4-F1
#
_cell.length_a   1.000
_cell.length_b   1.000
_cell.length_c   1.000
_cell.angle_alpha   90.00
_cell.angle_beta   90.00
_cell.angle_gamma   90.00
#
_symmetry.space_group_name_H-M   'P 1'
#
loop_
_entity.id
_entity.type
_entity.pdbx_description
1 polymer ?
#
loop_
_entity_poly.entity_id
_entity_poly.type
_entity_poly.pdbx_seq_one_letter_code
_entity_poly.pdbx_strand_id
1 'polypeptide(L)' 'MPLLVHLYRDHGDIYEKQTSSYRGRTSLFKEELQKGNASLKLSPVRVSDEGEYKCLIEDKSWYDDITVHIMVE' A
#
# COMPACT_ATOMS: atom_id res chain seq x y z
N MET A 1 4.64 13.81 -8.66
CA MET A 1 3.73 13.42 -7.54
C MET A 1 3.83 11.91 -7.41
N PRO A 2 4.11 11.36 -6.22
CA PRO A 2 4.12 9.92 -6.03
C PRO A 2 2.72 9.33 -6.27
N LEU A 3 2.65 8.17 -6.92
CA LEU A 3 1.39 7.47 -7.17
C LEU A 3 0.90 6.86 -5.85
N LEU A 4 -0.31 7.21 -5.41
CA LEU A 4 -0.89 6.60 -4.22
C LEU A 4 -1.43 5.21 -4.56
N VAL A 5 -0.77 4.18 -4.05
CA VAL A 5 -1.10 2.76 -4.29
C VAL A 5 -2.23 2.28 -3.39
N HIS A 6 -2.17 2.62 -2.11
CA HIS A 6 -3.19 2.29 -1.10
C HIS A 6 -3.08 3.28 0.06
N LEU A 7 -4.19 3.61 0.70
CA LEU A 7 -4.21 4.45 1.91
C LEU A 7 -5.22 3.87 2.89
N TYR A 8 -4.74 3.59 4.10
CA TYR A 8 -5.55 3.15 5.23
C TYR A 8 -5.39 4.15 6.37
N ARG A 9 -6.51 4.66 6.87
CA ARG A 9 -6.55 5.67 7.94
C ARG A 9 -7.89 5.58 8.65
N ASP A 10 -7.90 5.89 9.95
CA ASP A 10 -9.14 5.92 10.75
C ASP A 10 -9.94 4.61 10.64
N HIS A 11 -9.22 3.48 10.58
CA HIS A 11 -9.76 2.13 10.48
C HIS A 11 -10.49 1.81 9.16
N GLY A 12 -10.22 2.57 8.09
CA GLY A 12 -10.81 2.38 6.77
C GLY A 12 -9.84 2.61 5.61
N ASP A 13 -10.16 1.98 4.48
CA ASP A 13 -9.47 2.24 3.21
C ASP A 13 -10.00 3.55 2.60
N ILE A 14 -9.12 4.42 2.12
CA ILE A 14 -9.44 5.71 1.48
C ILE A 14 -9.18 5.60 -0.01
N TYR A 15 -10.24 5.62 -0.82
CA TYR A 15 -10.17 5.35 -2.26
C TYR A 15 -10.13 6.63 -3.13
N GLU A 16 -10.51 7.79 -2.59
CA GLU A 16 -10.68 9.04 -3.34
C GLU A 16 -9.37 9.53 -3.94
N LYS A 17 -8.27 9.31 -3.21
CA LYS A 17 -6.92 9.73 -3.61
C LYS A 17 -6.13 8.62 -4.32
N GLN A 18 -6.66 7.40 -4.35
CA GLN A 18 -5.97 6.25 -4.91
C GLN A 18 -5.84 6.39 -6.43
N THR A 19 -4.67 6.09 -6.96
CA THR A 19 -4.42 6.08 -8.41
C THR A 19 -5.30 5.01 -9.08
N SER A 20 -5.93 5.37 -10.20
CA SER A 20 -6.89 4.49 -10.91
C SER A 20 -6.32 3.13 -11.31
N SER A 21 -5.01 3.04 -11.58
CA SER A 21 -4.31 1.78 -11.91
C SER A 21 -4.36 0.75 -10.79
N TYR A 22 -4.48 1.17 -9.51
CA TYR A 22 -4.47 0.29 -8.34
C TYR A 22 -5.86 0.09 -7.71
N ARG A 23 -6.86 0.89 -8.09
CA ARG A 23 -8.20 0.82 -7.52
C ARG A 23 -8.83 -0.55 -7.74
N GLY A 24 -9.35 -1.14 -6.66
CA GLY A 24 -9.95 -2.48 -6.66
C GLY A 24 -8.94 -3.63 -6.78
N ARG A 25 -7.63 -3.34 -6.83
CA ARG A 25 -6.57 -4.33 -6.92
C ARG A 25 -5.75 -4.44 -5.63
N THR A 26 -5.91 -3.51 -4.70
CA THR A 26 -5.15 -3.48 -3.45
C THR A 26 -6.01 -3.72 -2.22
N SER A 27 -5.45 -4.44 -1.25
CA SER A 27 -6.08 -4.71 0.04
C SER A 27 -5.02 -4.99 1.12
N LEU A 28 -5.22 -4.48 2.33
CA LEU A 28 -4.44 -4.88 3.51
C LEU A 28 -5.00 -6.14 4.16
N PHE A 29 -4.14 -6.87 4.85
CA PHE A 29 -4.53 -7.92 5.80
C PHE A 29 -4.90 -7.26 7.14
N LYS A 30 -6.13 -6.76 7.26
CA LYS A 30 -6.55 -5.88 8.37
C LYS A 30 -6.42 -6.53 9.74
N GLU A 31 -6.62 -7.85 9.80
CA GLU A 31 -6.49 -8.66 11.02
C GLU A 31 -5.03 -8.77 11.50
N GLU A 32 -4.07 -8.58 10.60
CA GLU A 32 -2.63 -8.69 10.85
C GLU A 32 -2.01 -7.34 11.26
N LEU A 33 -2.71 -6.22 11.05
CA LEU A 33 -2.25 -4.88 11.45
C LEU A 33 -1.97 -4.79 12.95
N GLN A 34 -2.83 -5.40 13.78
CA GLN A 34 -2.66 -5.43 15.24
C GLN A 34 -1.44 -6.26 15.69
N LYS A 35 -0.87 -7.07 14.80
CA LYS A 35 0.34 -7.86 15.02
C LYS A 35 1.58 -7.18 14.42
N GLY A 36 1.45 -5.97 13.89
CA GLY A 36 2.52 -5.22 13.25
C GLY A 36 2.78 -5.56 11.79
N ASN A 37 1.92 -6.35 11.14
CA ASN A 37 2.08 -6.71 9.74
C ASN A 37 1.20 -5.83 8.84
N ALA A 38 1.85 -4.89 8.15
CA ALA A 38 1.24 -3.97 7.21
C ALA A 38 1.43 -4.39 5.74
N SER A 39 1.53 -5.69 5.47
CA SER A 39 1.70 -6.18 4.09
C SER A 39 0.51 -5.80 3.22
N LEU A 40 0.80 -5.34 1.99
CA LEU A 40 -0.20 -5.00 0.99
C LEU A 40 -0.33 -6.13 -0.03
N LYS A 41 -1.54 -6.60 -0.28
CA LYS A 41 -1.84 -7.46 -1.41
C LYS A 41 -2.16 -6.60 -2.63
N LEU A 42 -1.52 -6.89 -3.77
CA LEU A 42 -1.84 -6.35 -5.09
C LEU A 42 -2.25 -7.51 -6.01
N SER A 43 -3.46 -7.47 -6.58
CA SER A 43 -4.00 -8.55 -7.41
C SER A 43 -5.15 -8.09 -8.33
N PRO A 44 -5.20 -8.54 -9.60
CA PRO A 44 -4.17 -9.29 -10.31
C PRO A 44 -2.94 -8.39 -10.53
N VAL A 45 -1.72 -8.95 -10.56
CA VAL A 45 -0.47 -8.23 -10.89
C VAL A 45 -0.36 -8.03 -12.40
N ARG A 46 0.26 -6.94 -12.82
CA ARG A 46 0.53 -6.56 -14.23
C ARG A 46 2.00 -6.16 -14.36
N VAL A 47 2.57 -6.33 -15.55
CA VAL A 47 3.95 -5.88 -15.86
C VAL A 47 4.14 -4.38 -15.54
N SER A 48 3.12 -3.56 -15.76
CA SER A 48 3.14 -2.13 -15.43
C SER A 48 3.22 -1.81 -13.93
N ASP A 49 3.05 -2.82 -13.06
CA ASP A 49 3.21 -2.64 -11.61
C ASP A 49 4.67 -2.81 -11.17
N GLU A 50 5.59 -3.21 -12.07
CA GLU A 50 7.02 -3.24 -11.78
C GLU A 50 7.52 -1.85 -11.35
N GLY A 51 8.39 -1.82 -10.35
CA GLY A 51 9.01 -0.59 -9.88
C GLY A 51 9.22 -0.53 -8.38
N GLU A 52 9.54 0.68 -7.92
CA GLU A 52 9.81 0.97 -6.52
C GLU A 52 8.53 1.37 -5.78
N TYR A 53 8.29 0.72 -4.65
CA TYR A 53 7.18 0.97 -3.75
C TYR A 53 7.71 1.42 -2.40
N LYS A 54 7.11 2.47 -1.84
CA LYS A 54 7.38 2.92 -0.48
C LYS A 54 6.16 2.65 0.40
N CYS A 55 6.35 1.89 1.46
CA CYS A 55 5.39 1.77 2.55
C CYS A 55 5.77 2.80 3.62
N LEU A 56 4.79 3.59 4.07
CA LEU A 56 4.95 4.57 5.14
C LEU A 56 3.88 4.29 6.20
N ILE A 57 4.31 4.12 7.44
CA ILE A 57 3.43 4.05 8.61
C ILE A 57 3.71 5.28 9.45
N GLU A 58 2.66 6.00 9.82
CA GLU A 58 2.76 7.23 10.59
C GLU A 58 1.72 7.22 11.73
N ASP A 59 2.18 7.57 12.92
CA ASP A 59 1.40 7.92 14.10
C ASP A 59 1.84 9.34 14.55
N LYS A 60 1.14 9.92 15.54
CA LYS A 60 1.34 11.31 15.97
C LYS A 60 2.78 11.69 16.33
N SER A 61 3.57 10.74 16.84
CA SER A 61 4.93 10.98 17.32
C SER A 61 5.99 10.08 16.69
N TRP A 62 5.60 9.21 15.77
CA TRP A 62 6.49 8.21 15.20
C TRP A 62 6.08 7.92 13.77
N TYR A 63 7.08 7.72 12.92
CA TYR A 63 6.87 7.19 11.58
C TYR A 63 7.99 6.20 11.29
N ASP A 64 7.70 5.28 10.38
CA ASP A 64 8.70 4.40 9.80
C ASP A 64 8.33 4.11 8.35
N ASP A 65 9.35 3.83 7.56
CA ASP A 65 9.18 3.58 6.14
C ASP A 65 10.15 2.55 5.60
N ILE A 66 9.69 1.83 4.59
CA ILE A 66 10.49 0.87 3.87
C ILE A 66 10.22 0.99 2.38
N THR A 67 11.31 0.90 1.61
CA THR A 67 11.26 0.83 0.16
C THR A 67 11.49 -0.59 -0.30
N VAL A 68 10.63 -1.07 -1.21
CA VAL A 68 10.70 -2.40 -1.82
C VAL A 68 10.69 -2.25 -3.32
N HIS A 69 11.56 -2.98 -4.00
CA HIS A 69 11.55 -3.07 -5.46
C HIS A 69 10.77 -4.33 -5.89
N ILE A 70 9.74 -4.15 -6.71
CA ILE A 70 8.93 -5.24 -7.26
C ILE A 70 9.35 -5.46 -8.70
N MET A 71 9.70 -6.70 -9.04
CA MET A 71 9.92 -7.16 -10.42
C MET A 71 8.76 -8.08 -10.81
N VAL A 72 8.27 -7.95 -12.03
CA VAL A 72 7.15 -8.78 -12.54
C VAL A 72 7.64 -9.57 -13.75
N GLU A 73 7.73 -10.90 -13.60
CA GLU A 73 8.14 -11.85 -14.65
C GLU A 73 6.95 -12.44 -15.42
#